data_AF-A0A354P0M2-F1
#
_entry.id   AF-A0A354P0M2-F1
#
_cell.length_a   1.000
_cell.length_b   1.000
_cell.length_c   1.000
_cell.angle_alpha   90.00
_cell.angle_beta   90.00
_cell.angle_gamma   90.00
#
_symmetry.space_group_name_H-M   'P 1'
#
loop_
_entity.id
_entity.type
_entity.pdbx_description
1 polymer ?
#
loop_
_entity_poly.entity_id
_entity_poly.type
_entity_poly.pdbx_seq_one_letter_code
_entity_poly.pdbx_strand_id
1 'polypeptide(L)'
;EDKFKEVNEAYQVLSDAKKRATYDRYGHAATAGAAGGRGFDGFGTVGGFGDIFDAFFSGGFGGATTQTHANAPKRGADLQYGVNISFEDAVFGTDNEIEIQRMDVCSSCQGSKRESGAAPVTCSNCKGSGQVRRSQQGFFGQFHQVSTCNTCQG
;
A
#
# COMPACT_ATOMS: atom_id res chain seq x y z
N GLU A 1 -15.65 9.08 2.64
CA GLU A 1 -15.29 8.60 4.00
C GLU A 1 -16.32 7.61 4.53
N ASP A 2 -17.61 7.90 4.36
CA ASP A 2 -18.72 7.09 4.88
C ASP A 2 -18.74 5.65 4.37
N LYS A 3 -18.47 5.45 3.06
CA LYS A 3 -18.35 4.11 2.46
C LYS A 3 -17.25 3.26 3.08
N PHE A 4 -16.18 3.87 3.60
CA PHE A 4 -15.10 3.13 4.25
C PHE A 4 -15.49 2.73 5.69
N LYS A 5 -16.28 3.57 6.36
CA LYS A 5 -16.86 3.27 7.68
C LYS A 5 -17.86 2.12 7.59
N GLU A 6 -18.74 2.15 6.58
CA GLU A 6 -19.72 1.08 6.32
C GLU A 6 -19.07 -0.28 6.05
N VAL A 7 -18.01 -0.32 5.23
CA VAL A 7 -17.30 -1.56 4.90
C VAL A 7 -16.61 -2.16 6.13
N ASN A 8 -16.04 -1.33 7.00
CA ASN A 8 -15.39 -1.80 8.22
C ASN A 8 -16.41 -2.31 9.25
N GLU A 9 -17.56 -1.65 9.38
CA GLU A 9 -18.65 -2.12 10.24
C GLU A 9 -19.16 -3.49 9.79
N ALA A 10 -19.37 -3.66 8.48
CA ALA A 10 -19.74 -4.95 7.91
C ALA A 10 -18.69 -6.03 8.18
N TYR A 11 -17.40 -5.71 8.06
CA TYR A 11 -16.32 -6.66 8.33
C TYR A 11 -16.31 -7.09 9.80
N GLN A 12 -16.52 -6.19 10.76
CA GLN A 12 -16.52 -6.53 12.18
C GLN A 12 -17.69 -7.44 12.60
N VAL A 13 -18.84 -7.32 11.92
CA VAL A 13 -19.98 -8.21 12.15
C VAL A 13 -19.77 -9.56 11.48
N LEU A 14 -19.24 -9.58 10.26
CA LEU A 14 -19.13 -10.79 9.44
C LEU A 14 -17.87 -11.63 9.70
N SER A 15 -16.83 -11.05 10.29
CA SER A 15 -15.56 -11.74 10.59
C SER A 15 -15.65 -12.69 11.80
N ASP A 16 -16.55 -12.43 12.74
CA ASP A 16 -16.76 -13.26 13.92
C ASP A 16 -18.04 -14.10 13.76
N ALA A 17 -17.92 -15.42 13.84
CA ALA A 17 -19.03 -16.34 13.61
C ALA A 17 -20.20 -16.14 14.59
N LYS A 18 -19.93 -15.68 15.82
CA LYS A 18 -20.96 -15.41 16.84
C LYS A 18 -21.66 -14.09 16.58
N LYS A 19 -20.92 -13.05 16.17
CA LYS A 19 -21.50 -11.75 15.79
C LYS A 19 -22.33 -11.87 14.52
N ARG A 20 -21.82 -12.59 13.52
CA ARG A 20 -22.55 -12.93 12.29
C ARG A 20 -23.85 -13.67 12.59
N ALA A 21 -23.79 -14.73 13.40
CA ALA A 21 -24.98 -15.48 13.78
C ALA A 21 -26.01 -14.63 14.56
N THR A 22 -25.58 -13.60 15.27
CA THR A 22 -26.46 -12.67 15.98
C THR A 22 -27.12 -11.69 15.00
N TYR A 23 -26.36 -11.14 14.06
CA TYR A 23 -26.86 -10.31 12.97
C TYR A 23 -27.84 -11.07 12.07
N ASP A 24 -27.53 -12.32 11.72
CA ASP A 24 -28.39 -13.18 10.90
C ASP A 24 -29.73 -13.50 11.59
N ARG A 25 -29.80 -13.45 12.92
CA ARG A 25 -31.03 -13.74 13.69
C ARG A 25 -31.88 -12.51 13.98
N TYR A 26 -31.28 -11.34 14.13
CA TYR A 26 -31.93 -10.14 14.66
C TYR A 26 -31.78 -8.90 13.76
N GLY A 27 -31.03 -9.00 12.66
CA GLY A 27 -30.76 -7.92 11.72
C GLY A 27 -29.95 -6.76 12.32
N HIS A 28 -29.92 -5.64 11.61
CA HIS A 28 -29.24 -4.39 12.01
C HIS A 28 -29.69 -3.83 13.38
N ALA A 29 -30.81 -4.32 13.92
CA ALA A 29 -31.35 -3.93 15.22
C ALA A 29 -30.57 -4.52 16.41
N ALA A 30 -29.78 -5.58 16.21
CA ALA A 30 -28.95 -6.16 17.28
C ALA A 30 -27.70 -5.32 17.62
N THR A 31 -27.19 -4.53 16.68
CA THR A 31 -26.04 -3.64 16.89
C THR A 31 -26.44 -2.24 17.34
N ALA A 32 -27.67 -1.81 17.04
CA ALA A 32 -28.22 -0.52 17.49
C ALA A 32 -28.78 -0.56 18.94
N GLY A 33 -28.94 -1.75 19.53
CA GLY A 33 -29.63 -1.96 20.81
C GLY A 33 -28.73 -2.04 22.06
N ALA A 34 -27.44 -1.72 21.99
CA ALA A 34 -26.54 -1.79 23.15
C ALA A 34 -26.62 -0.58 24.11
N ALA A 35 -27.73 0.16 24.07
CA ALA A 35 -28.09 1.18 25.07
C ALA A 35 -29.26 0.70 25.94
N GLY A 36 -29.18 -0.51 26.48
CA GLY A 36 -30.26 -1.01 27.34
C GLY A 36 -30.15 -2.47 27.72
N GLY A 37 -29.40 -2.74 28.79
CA GLY A 37 -29.73 -3.83 29.72
C GLY A 37 -29.31 -5.25 29.34
N ARG A 38 -28.35 -5.74 30.13
CA ARG A 38 -28.12 -7.15 30.53
C ARG A 38 -27.55 -8.11 29.47
N GLY A 39 -26.29 -8.46 29.69
CA GLY A 39 -25.82 -9.84 29.47
C GLY A 39 -24.69 -9.99 28.45
N PHE A 40 -23.48 -9.56 28.80
CA PHE A 40 -22.27 -10.28 28.37
C PHE A 40 -21.17 -10.12 29.43
N ASP A 41 -21.18 -11.04 30.38
CA ASP A 41 -20.09 -11.26 31.31
C ASP A 41 -18.93 -11.92 30.54
N GLY A 42 -17.73 -11.35 30.59
CA GLY A 42 -16.53 -11.94 29.98
C GLY A 42 -15.80 -11.12 28.93
N PHE A 43 -15.58 -9.82 29.15
CA PHE A 43 -14.32 -9.16 28.77
C PHE A 43 -14.12 -7.94 29.66
N GLY A 44 -13.16 -8.02 30.58
CA GLY A 44 -12.86 -6.96 31.53
C GLY A 44 -12.48 -5.65 30.82
N THR A 45 -13.02 -4.55 31.35
CA THR A 45 -12.28 -3.30 31.57
C THR A 45 -11.32 -2.85 30.47
N VAL A 46 -11.84 -2.25 29.40
CA VAL A 46 -11.36 -0.94 28.92
C VAL A 46 -12.57 -0.18 28.37
N GLY A 47 -12.70 1.10 28.75
CA GLY A 47 -13.75 1.99 28.27
C GLY A 47 -13.78 2.13 26.75
N GLY A 48 -14.94 2.58 26.25
CA GLY A 48 -15.16 3.13 24.91
C GLY A 48 -14.33 2.55 23.77
N PHE A 49 -14.91 1.67 22.97
CA PHE A 49 -14.32 1.25 21.69
C PHE A 49 -14.06 2.42 20.71
N GLY A 50 -14.59 3.62 20.98
CA GLY A 50 -14.19 4.86 20.31
C GLY A 50 -12.78 5.33 20.66
N ASP A 51 -12.38 5.26 21.94
CA ASP A 51 -11.10 5.79 22.43
C ASP A 51 -9.89 4.90 22.08
N ILE A 52 -10.07 3.58 22.01
CA ILE A 52 -8.99 2.68 21.53
C ILE A 52 -8.81 2.82 20.02
N PHE A 53 -9.89 3.05 19.28
CA PHE A 53 -9.79 3.28 17.83
C PHE A 53 -9.23 4.67 17.54
N ASP A 54 -9.59 5.72 18.30
CA ASP A 54 -8.95 7.03 18.21
C ASP A 54 -7.48 7.01 18.64
N ALA A 55 -7.12 6.32 19.73
CA ALA A 55 -5.71 6.21 20.13
C ALA A 55 -4.84 5.41 19.13
N PHE A 56 -5.44 4.49 18.35
CA PHE A 56 -4.73 3.69 17.35
C PHE A 56 -4.78 4.29 15.93
N PHE A 57 -5.82 5.05 15.58
CA PHE A 57 -6.03 5.62 14.24
C PHE A 57 -5.97 7.14 14.15
N SER A 58 -6.17 7.90 15.24
CA SER A 58 -6.24 9.37 15.19
C SER A 58 -5.07 10.11 15.85
N GLY A 59 -4.14 9.44 16.55
CA GLY A 59 -2.96 10.15 17.02
C GLY A 59 -1.88 9.32 17.69
N GLY A 60 -0.82 8.98 16.95
CA GLY A 60 0.51 8.93 17.55
C GLY A 60 1.43 7.76 17.22
N PHE A 61 0.99 6.67 16.60
CA PHE A 61 1.90 5.56 16.31
C PHE A 61 1.44 4.72 15.12
N GLY A 62 1.93 5.04 13.92
CA GLY A 62 1.60 4.26 12.74
C GLY A 62 1.67 5.10 11.49
N GLY A 63 2.88 5.57 11.17
CA GLY A 63 3.15 6.08 9.83
C GLY A 63 2.59 5.06 8.85
N ALA A 64 1.62 5.51 8.05
CA ALA A 64 1.05 4.74 6.98
C ALA A 64 2.21 4.09 6.23
N THR A 65 2.41 2.80 6.50
CA THR A 65 3.28 1.98 5.66
C THR A 65 2.44 1.78 4.43
N THR A 66 2.38 2.82 3.61
CA THR A 66 2.06 2.73 2.20
C THR A 66 2.97 1.62 1.73
N GLN A 67 2.40 0.42 1.58
CA GLN A 67 3.08 -0.68 0.95
C GLN A 67 3.22 -0.25 -0.50
N THR A 68 4.24 0.56 -0.75
CA THR A 68 4.75 0.86 -2.06
C THR A 68 5.22 -0.48 -2.58
N HIS A 69 4.35 -1.15 -3.35
CA HIS A 69 4.76 -2.29 -4.17
C HIS A 69 6.02 -1.83 -4.91
N ALA A 70 7.17 -2.37 -4.53
CA ALA A 70 8.47 -1.89 -5.02
C ALA A 70 8.56 -1.95 -6.55
N ASN A 71 7.77 -2.85 -7.16
CA ASN A 71 7.68 -3.10 -8.59
C ASN A 71 6.47 -2.44 -9.28
N ALA A 72 5.73 -1.54 -8.62
CA ALA A 72 4.68 -0.79 -9.28
C ALA A 72 5.28 0.14 -10.36
N PRO A 73 4.59 0.34 -11.50
CA PRO A 73 5.03 1.29 -12.51
C PRO A 73 5.15 2.69 -11.88
N LYS A 74 6.33 3.29 -12.03
CA LYS A 74 6.61 4.65 -11.57
C LYS A 74 6.67 5.58 -12.77
N ARG A 75 6.18 6.79 -12.60
CA ARG A 75 6.38 7.87 -13.58
C ARG A 75 7.88 8.14 -13.72
N GLY A 76 8.33 8.43 -14.95
CA GLY A 76 9.69 8.88 -15.23
C GLY A 76 10.00 10.25 -14.62
N ALA A 77 11.27 10.64 -14.64
CA ALA A 77 11.69 11.97 -14.18
C ALA A 77 11.20 13.06 -15.14
N ASP A 78 10.84 14.21 -14.59
CA ASP A 78 10.54 15.41 -15.37
C ASP A 78 11.83 16.06 -15.87
N LEU A 79 11.80 16.64 -17.07
CA LEU A 79 12.93 17.36 -17.67
C LEU A 79 12.60 18.84 -17.79
N GLN A 80 13.54 19.70 -17.39
CA GLN A 80 13.41 21.15 -17.48
C GLN A 80 14.62 21.72 -18.23
N TYR A 81 14.35 22.54 -19.26
CA TYR A 81 15.37 23.20 -20.06
C TYR A 81 15.10 24.70 -20.09
N GLY A 82 16.13 25.49 -19.78
CA GLY A 82 16.10 26.94 -19.95
C GLY A 82 16.50 27.31 -21.37
N VAL A 83 15.61 27.98 -22.09
CA VAL A 83 15.89 28.50 -23.44
C VAL A 83 16.05 30.01 -23.33
N ASN A 84 17.21 30.51 -23.76
CA ASN A 84 17.45 31.95 -23.84
C ASN A 84 17.01 32.43 -25.23
N ILE A 85 16.04 33.33 -25.26
CA ILE A 85 15.55 33.99 -26.48
C ILE A 85 15.90 35.48 -26.45
N SER A 86 16.05 36.08 -27.62
CA SER A 86 16.21 37.54 -27.72
C SER A 86 14.88 38.25 -27.40
N PHE A 87 14.93 39.56 -27.14
CA PHE A 87 13.72 40.35 -26.88
C PHE A 87 12.83 40.43 -28.12
N GLU A 88 13.44 40.59 -29.28
CA GLU A 88 12.77 40.62 -30.58
C GLU A 88 12.05 39.30 -30.85
N ASP A 89 12.71 38.16 -30.61
CA ASP A 89 12.10 36.83 -30.74
C ASP A 89 10.92 36.63 -29.77
N ALA A 90 11.00 37.21 -28.57
CA ALA A 90 9.89 37.16 -27.62
C ALA A 90 8.68 37.99 -28.07
N VAL A 91 8.90 39.10 -28.80
CA VAL A 91 7.84 39.98 -29.30
C VAL A 91 7.20 39.44 -30.57
N PHE A 92 8.00 38.92 -31.51
CA PHE A 92 7.53 38.47 -32.82
C PHE A 92 7.24 36.97 -32.89
N GLY A 93 7.74 36.19 -31.92
CA GLY A 93 7.70 34.74 -31.91
C GLY A 93 8.90 34.14 -32.65
N THR A 94 9.34 32.97 -32.20
CA THR A 94 10.46 32.23 -32.79
C THR A 94 10.27 30.73 -32.59
N ASP A 95 10.86 29.92 -33.47
CA ASP A 95 10.93 28.47 -33.36
C ASP A 95 12.34 28.07 -32.91
N ASN A 96 12.45 27.42 -31.74
CA ASN A 96 13.71 26.92 -31.22
C ASN A 96 13.71 25.39 -31.20
N GLU A 97 14.70 24.79 -31.85
CA GLU A 97 14.94 23.35 -31.76
C GLU A 97 15.80 23.04 -30.54
N ILE A 98 15.31 22.16 -29.66
CA ILE A 98 15.99 21.80 -28.41
C ILE A 98 16.35 20.32 -28.45
N GLU A 99 17.64 20.03 -28.40
CA GLU A 99 18.13 18.66 -28.26
C GLU A 99 18.12 18.24 -26.78
N ILE A 100 17.33 17.22 -26.45
CA ILE A 100 17.19 16.72 -25.08
C ILE A 100 17.83 15.34 -24.93
N GLN A 101 18.49 15.11 -23.79
CA GLN A 101 18.98 13.79 -23.40
C GLN A 101 18.01 13.20 -22.39
N ARG A 102 17.36 12.09 -22.77
CA ARG A 102 16.41 11.38 -21.91
C ARG A 102 16.72 9.89 -21.85
N MET A 103 16.33 9.25 -20.76
CA MET A 103 16.30 7.80 -20.69
C MET A 103 15.14 7.29 -21.55
N ASP A 104 15.45 6.48 -22.56
CA ASP A 104 14.46 5.82 -23.41
C ASP A 104 14.52 4.29 -23.21
N VAL A 105 13.47 3.61 -23.66
CA VAL A 105 13.43 2.16 -23.65
C VAL A 105 14.53 1.65 -24.59
N CYS A 106 15.46 0.87 -24.04
CA CYS A 106 16.53 0.25 -24.82
C CYS A 106 15.94 -0.58 -25.96
N SER A 107 16.34 -0.30 -27.21
CA SER A 107 15.85 -1.00 -28.39
C SER A 107 16.20 -2.49 -28.38
N SER A 108 17.38 -2.85 -27.87
CA SER A 108 17.87 -4.24 -27.86
C SER A 108 17.16 -5.12 -26.83
N CYS A 109 16.94 -4.61 -25.61
CA CYS A 109 16.37 -5.41 -24.52
C CYS A 109 14.93 -5.03 -24.14
N GLN A 110 14.39 -3.95 -24.70
CA GLN A 110 13.05 -3.42 -24.42
C GLN A 110 12.78 -3.22 -22.92
N GLY A 111 13.79 -2.80 -22.16
CA GLY A 111 13.69 -2.62 -20.71
C GLY A 111 13.73 -3.92 -19.89
N SER A 112 13.86 -5.08 -20.52
CA SER A 112 13.92 -6.37 -19.82
C SER A 112 15.25 -6.64 -19.09
N LYS A 113 16.26 -5.79 -19.31
CA LYS A 113 17.63 -5.92 -18.74
C LYS A 113 18.29 -7.27 -19.06
N ARG A 114 17.93 -7.87 -20.18
CA ARG A 114 18.43 -9.16 -20.66
C ARG A 114 18.91 -9.04 -22.09
N GLU A 115 19.75 -9.99 -22.50
CA GLU A 115 20.13 -10.14 -23.90
C GLU A 115 18.91 -10.50 -24.76
N SER A 116 18.88 -10.01 -26.01
CA SER A 116 17.77 -10.22 -26.93
C SER A 116 17.51 -11.72 -27.16
N GLY A 117 16.31 -12.18 -26.82
CA GLY A 117 15.92 -13.59 -26.95
C GLY A 117 16.14 -14.47 -25.70
N ALA A 118 16.80 -13.95 -24.67
CA ALA A 118 16.96 -14.69 -23.42
C ALA A 118 15.67 -14.70 -22.59
N ALA A 119 15.22 -15.89 -22.18
CA ALA A 119 14.04 -16.06 -21.35
C ALA A 119 14.27 -15.59 -19.90
N PRO A 120 13.21 -15.14 -19.19
CA PRO A 120 13.28 -14.89 -17.75
C PRO A 120 13.66 -16.17 -17.00
N VAL A 121 14.69 -16.10 -16.15
CA VAL A 121 15.01 -17.18 -15.23
C VAL A 121 14.39 -16.85 -13.87
N THR A 122 13.62 -17.79 -13.33
CA THR A 122 13.04 -17.67 -11.99
C THR A 122 14.14 -17.68 -10.94
N CYS A 123 14.19 -16.67 -10.08
CA CYS A 123 15.16 -16.61 -9.00
C CYS A 123 14.99 -17.81 -8.05
N SER A 124 16.04 -18.60 -7.85
CA SER A 124 16.01 -19.77 -6.97
C SER A 124 15.83 -19.41 -5.49
N ASN A 125 16.29 -18.23 -5.07
CA ASN A 125 16.25 -17.78 -3.68
C ASN A 125 14.83 -17.35 -3.24
N CYS A 126 14.17 -16.49 -4.02
CA CYS A 126 12.81 -16.02 -3.72
C CYS A 126 11.70 -16.78 -4.47
N LYS A 127 12.05 -17.74 -5.34
CA LYS A 127 11.13 -18.49 -6.21
C LYS A 127 10.20 -17.59 -7.04
N GLY A 128 10.73 -16.45 -7.49
CA GLY A 128 9.99 -15.47 -8.31
C GLY A 128 9.10 -14.50 -7.53
N SER A 129 9.12 -14.52 -6.20
CA SER A 129 8.33 -13.57 -5.38
C SER A 129 8.97 -12.18 -5.22
N GLY A 130 10.21 -11.99 -5.66
CA GLY A 130 10.97 -10.73 -5.48
C GLY A 130 11.35 -10.40 -4.03
N GLN A 131 10.85 -11.16 -3.06
CA GLN A 131 10.99 -10.90 -1.62
C GLN A 131 11.32 -12.19 -0.86
N VAL A 132 11.95 -12.06 0.30
CA VAL A 132 12.29 -13.19 1.19
C VAL A 132 11.73 -12.90 2.57
N ARG A 133 10.93 -13.83 3.11
CA ARG A 133 10.37 -13.74 4.46
C ARG A 133 11.32 -14.42 5.45
N ARG A 134 11.96 -13.63 6.31
CA ARG A 134 12.80 -14.13 7.41
C ARG A 134 11.97 -14.16 8.68
N SER A 135 11.74 -15.36 9.21
CA SER A 135 11.17 -15.51 10.55
C SER A 135 12.30 -15.52 11.56
N GLN A 136 12.28 -14.60 12.51
CA GLN A 136 13.20 -14.59 13.64
C GLN A 136 12.40 -14.79 14.91
N GLN A 137 12.93 -15.61 15.82
CA GLN A 137 12.29 -15.86 17.11
C GLN A 137 12.90 -14.89 18.12
N GLY A 138 12.09 -13.93 18.55
CA GLY A 138 12.45 -12.96 19.58
C GLY A 138 11.90 -13.35 20.93
N PHE A 139 12.29 -12.58 21.96
CA PHE A 139 11.82 -12.77 23.33
C PHE A 139 10.30 -12.64 23.48
N PHE A 140 9.63 -11.91 22.56
CA PHE A 140 8.19 -11.69 22.52
C PHE A 140 7.43 -12.57 21.50
N GLY A 141 8.07 -13.60 20.94
CA GLY A 141 7.45 -14.51 19.97
C GLY A 141 8.10 -14.46 18.58
N GLN A 142 7.44 -15.10 17.60
CA GLN A 142 7.93 -15.17 16.22
C GLN A 142 7.57 -13.88 15.46
N PHE A 143 8.58 -13.14 15.02
CA PHE A 143 8.39 -12.01 14.12
C PHE A 143 8.85 -12.36 12.71
N HIS A 144 8.08 -11.93 11.72
CA HIS A 144 8.39 -12.13 10.31
C HIS A 144 8.78 -10.80 9.69
N GLN A 145 10.02 -10.71 9.21
CA GLN A 145 10.50 -9.59 8.42
C GLN A 145 10.47 -9.99 6.94
N VAL A 146 9.80 -9.18 6.12
CA VAL A 146 9.86 -9.31 4.66
C VAL A 146 10.90 -8.33 4.15
N SER A 147 11.89 -8.83 3.41
CA SER A 147 12.93 -8.01 2.77
C SER A 147 12.98 -8.30 1.28
N THR A 148 13.39 -7.33 0.46
CA THR A 148 13.67 -7.56 -0.96
C THR A 148 14.70 -8.67 -1.13
N CYS A 149 14.54 -9.51 -2.15
CA CYS A 149 15.49 -10.59 -2.43
C CYS A 149 16.85 -10.00 -2.83
N ASN A 150 17.91 -10.30 -2.09
CA ASN A 150 19.26 -9.80 -2.42
C ASN A 150 19.79 -10.32 -3.76
N THR A 151 19.26 -11.45 -4.26
CA THR A 151 19.71 -12.08 -5.50
C THR A 151 19.08 -11.46 -6.75
N CYS A 152 17.76 -11.19 -6.74
CA CYS A 152 17.06 -10.63 -7.92
C CYS A 152 16.64 -9.16 -7.76
N GLN A 153 16.63 -8.63 -6.53
CA GLN A 153 16.24 -7.26 -6.19
C GLN A 153 14.82 -6.83 -6.58
N GLY A 154 13.99 -7.77 -7.05
CA GLY A 154 12.63 -7.54 -7.50
C GLY A 154 12.20 -8.59 -8.49
#